data_AF-A0A536M0W7-F1
#
_entry.id   AF-A0A536M0W7-F1
#
_cell.length_a   1.000
_cell.length_b   1.000
_cell.length_c   1.000
_cell.angle_alpha   90.00
_cell.angle_beta   90.00
_cell.angle_gamma   90.00
#
_symmetry.space_group_name_H-M   'P 1'
#
loop_
_entity.id
_entity.type
_entity.pdbx_description
1 polymer ?
#
loop_
_entity_poly.entity_id
_entity_poly.type
_entity_poly.pdbx_seq_one_letter_code
_entity_poly.pdbx_strand_id
1 'polypeptide(L)' 'MHSHPDLVAVALRGGKVRFTLANGETQDAELADGEAGFFEATEHMTENAGSSDIHMVLIELK' A
#
# COMPACT_ATOMS: atom_id res chain seq x y z
N MET A 1 -9.26 -2.08 7.52
CA MET A 1 -10.10 -1.40 6.51
C MET A 1 -10.08 0.09 6.79
N HIS A 2 -9.68 0.90 5.81
CA HIS A 2 -9.69 2.36 5.83
C HIS A 2 -9.69 2.89 4.39
N SER A 3 -9.91 4.19 4.21
CA SER A 3 -9.96 4.84 2.91
C SER A 3 -8.91 5.94 2.79
N HIS A 4 -8.44 6.16 1.57
CA HIS A 4 -7.58 7.27 1.18
C HIS A 4 -8.22 8.04 0.00
N PRO A 5 -7.97 9.36 -0.14
CA PRO A 5 -8.14 10.06 -1.41
C PRO A 5 -7.05 9.62 -2.41
N ASP A 6 -6.99 10.26 -3.58
CA ASP A 6 -5.87 10.09 -4.49
C ASP A 6 -4.55 10.34 -3.75
N LEU A 7 -3.55 9.47 -3.95
CA LEU A 7 -2.31 9.53 -3.19
C LEU A 7 -1.09 9.06 -3.99
N VAL A 8 0.07 9.53 -3.56
CA VAL A 8 1.37 8.92 -3.94
C VAL A 8 1.90 8.14 -2.76
N ALA A 9 2.16 6.86 -2.95
CA ALA A 9 2.81 5.99 -1.97
C ALA A 9 4.29 5.85 -2.31
N VAL A 10 5.15 5.95 -1.31
CA VAL A 10 6.61 5.75 -1.45
C VAL A 10 7.06 4.72 -0.41
N ALA A 11 7.64 3.62 -0.88
CA ALA A 11 8.26 2.61 -0.04
C ALA A 11 9.68 3.06 0.32
N LEU A 12 9.87 3.59 1.53
CA LEU A 12 11.22 3.85 2.05
C LEU A 12 11.97 2.54 2.28
N ARG A 13 11.23 1.52 2.73
CA ARG A 13 11.62 0.12 2.78
C ARG A 13 10.46 -0.73 2.32
N GLY A 14 10.64 -1.44 1.22
CA GLY A 14 9.64 -2.30 0.60
C GLY A 14 9.56 -3.69 1.22
N GLY A 15 8.80 -4.57 0.58
CA GLY A 15 8.58 -5.95 1.00
C GLY A 15 7.27 -6.52 0.47
N LYS A 16 6.91 -7.70 0.97
CA LYS A 16 5.66 -8.39 0.62
C LYS A 16 4.47 -7.79 1.36
N VAL A 17 3.55 -7.24 0.60
CA VAL A 17 2.31 -6.67 1.12
C VAL A 17 1.12 -7.43 0.55
N ARG A 18 0.11 -7.64 1.39
CA ARG A 18 -1.21 -8.11 0.98
C ARG A 18 -2.20 -6.97 1.12
N PHE A 19 -2.90 -6.67 0.04
CA PHE A 19 -4.03 -5.77 0.03
C PHE A 19 -5.32 -6.58 0.06
N THR A 20 -6.24 -6.25 0.97
CA THR A 20 -7.63 -6.69 0.92
C THR A 20 -8.47 -5.51 0.43
N LEU A 21 -9.13 -5.68 -0.71
CA LEU A 21 -9.98 -4.67 -1.33
C LEU A 21 -11.37 -4.62 -0.68
N ALA A 22 -12.13 -3.55 -0.96
CA ALA A 22 -13.49 -3.36 -0.43
C ALA A 22 -14.46 -4.51 -0.77
N ASN A 23 -14.25 -5.21 -1.89
CA ASN A 23 -15.04 -6.39 -2.28
C ASN A 23 -14.63 -7.69 -1.54
N GLY A 24 -13.63 -7.63 -0.66
CA GLY A 24 -13.07 -8.77 0.06
C GLY A 24 -12.01 -9.57 -0.71
N GLU A 25 -11.74 -9.23 -1.96
CA GLU A 25 -10.66 -9.84 -2.75
C GLU A 25 -9.29 -9.42 -2.20
N THR A 26 -8.34 -10.35 -2.26
CA THR A 26 -6.96 -10.11 -1.80
C THR A 26 -5.97 -10.14 -2.94
N GLN A 27 -5.00 -9.23 -2.93
CA GLN A 27 -3.91 -9.17 -3.89
C GLN A 27 -2.58 -9.05 -3.16
N ASP A 28 -1.60 -9.86 -3.55
CA ASP A 28 -0.23 -9.76 -3.05
C ASP A 28 0.62 -8.92 -4.01
N ALA A 29 1.45 -8.06 -3.45
CA ALA A 29 2.44 -7.27 -4.18
C ALA A 29 3.80 -7.33 -3.48
N GLU A 30 4.87 -7.20 -4.27
CA GLU A 30 6.23 -6.99 -3.77
C GLU A 30 6.61 -5.56 -4.11
N LEU A 31 6.90 -4.75 -3.09
CA LEU A 31 7.37 -3.38 -3.26
C LEU A 31 8.89 -3.35 -3.13
N ALA A 32 9.60 -2.69 -4.05
CA ALA A 32 11.03 -2.46 -3.93
C ALA A 32 11.34 -1.26 -3.01
N ASP A 33 12.54 -1.24 -2.43
CA ASP A 33 13.05 -0.07 -1.72
C ASP A 33 13.15 1.14 -2.67
N GLY A 34 12.56 2.26 -2.27
CA GLY A 34 12.46 3.49 -3.05
C GLY A 34 11.36 3.49 -4.11
N GLU A 35 10.57 2.41 -4.23
CA GLU A 35 9.46 2.36 -5.19
C GLU A 35 8.39 3.39 -4.85
N ALA A 36 7.88 4.07 -5.87
CA ALA A 36 6.82 5.05 -5.73
C ALA A 36 5.72 4.79 -6.76
N GLY A 37 4.46 4.93 -6.34
CA GLY A 37 3.29 4.71 -7.18
C GLY A 37 2.16 5.69 -6.85
N PHE A 38 1.38 6.03 -7.88
CA PHE A 38 0.14 6.77 -7.73
C PHE A 38 -1.03 5.79 -7.60
N PHE A 39 -1.96 6.10 -6.70
CA PHE A 39 -3.18 5.35 -6.48
C PHE A 39 -4.36 6.34 -6.48
N GLU A 40 -5.40 6.00 -7.24
CA GLU A 40 -6.68 6.69 -7.14
C GLU A 40 -7.32 6.43 -5.77
N ALA A 41 -8.25 7.30 -5.37
CA ALA A 41 -9.01 7.17 -4.14
C ALA A 41 -9.56 5.74 -3.96
N THR A 42 -9.25 5.14 -2.81
CA THR A 42 -9.49 3.70 -2.60
C THR A 42 -9.78 3.39 -1.14
N GLU A 43 -10.57 2.33 -0.92
CA GLU A 43 -10.78 1.71 0.38
C GLU A 43 -10.12 0.33 0.38
N HIS A 44 -9.24 0.09 1.35
CA HIS A 44 -8.54 -1.17 1.48
C HIS A 44 -8.09 -1.48 2.91
N MET A 45 -7.49 -2.64 3.07
CA MET A 45 -6.67 -3.01 4.21
C MET A 45 -5.32 -3.49 3.70
N THR A 46 -4.25 -3.13 4.42
CA THR A 46 -2.89 -3.51 4.06
C THR A 46 -2.31 -4.35 5.19
N GLU A 47 -1.74 -5.50 4.84
CA GLU A 47 -1.06 -6.41 5.75
C GLU A 47 0.39 -6.61 5.29
N ASN A 48 1.34 -6.60 6.23
CA ASN A 48 2.68 -7.07 5.95
C ASN A 48 2.66 -8.61 5.88
N ALA A 49 2.79 -9.15 4.68
CA ALA A 49 2.78 -10.59 4.41
C ALA A 49 4.20 -11.21 4.41
N GLY A 50 5.22 -10.39 4.67
CA GLY A 50 6.61 -10.80 4.77
C GLY A 50 7.07 -11.03 6.21
N SER A 51 8.39 -11.11 6.39
CA SER A 51 9.05 -11.27 7.69
C SER A 51 9.88 -10.05 8.12
N SER A 52 9.91 -9.00 7.32
CA SER A 52 10.65 -7.76 7.59
C SER A 52 9.71 -6.57 7.69
N ASP A 53 10.11 -5.53 8.43
CA ASP A 53 9.35 -4.28 8.50
C ASP A 53 9.23 -3.60 7.13
N ILE A 54 8.07 -3.00 6.88
CA ILE A 54 7.77 -2.20 5.69
C ILE A 54 7.56 -0.76 6.16
N HIS A 55 8.27 0.19 5.56
CA HIS A 55 8.16 1.61 5.88
C HIS A 55 7.64 2.38 4.67
N MET A 56 6.43 2.92 4.79
CA MET A 56 5.76 3.68 3.73
C MET A 56 5.58 5.14 4.13
N VAL A 57 5.69 6.03 3.16
CA VAL A 57 5.17 7.39 3.23
C VAL A 57 4.00 7.48 2.26
N LEU A 58 2.84 7.92 2.75
CA LEU A 58 1.64 8.16 1.96
C LEU A 58 1.42 9.67 1.88
N ILE A 59 1.34 10.20 0.66
CA ILE A 59 1.12 11.62 0.38
C ILE A 59 -0.27 11.75 -0.23
N GLU A 60 -1.24 12.12 0.59
CA GLU A 60 -2.63 12.29 0.19
C GLU A 60 -2.86 13.65 -0.49
N LEU A 61 -3.54 13.64 -1.64
CA LEU A 61 -3.83 14.82 -2.44
C LEU A 61 -5.16 15.47 -2.01
N LYS A 62 -5.29 16.77 -2.26
CA LYS A 62 -6.46 17.60 -1.89
C LYS A 62 -7.42 17.80 -3.05
#